data_AF-A0A1M6R4B9-F1
#
_entry.id   AF-A0A1M6R4B9-F1
#
_cell.length_a   1.000
_cell.length_b   1.000
_cell.length_c   1.000
_cell.angle_alpha   90.00
_cell.angle_beta   90.00
_cell.angle_gamma   90.00
#
_symmetry.space_group_name_H-M   'P 1'
#
loop_
_entity.id
_entity.type
_entity.pdbx_description
1 polymer ?
#
loop_
_entity_poly.entity_id
_entity_poly.type
_entity_poly.pdbx_seq_one_letter_code
_entity_poly.pdbx_strand_id
1 'polypeptide(L)'
;MRVRPLRLNGGEHMEMRGRRSARRDERQRQLRQIARLQRQLNEQRRKIDELERIRDTVLRTSSGSATYEGTCAECGIGVIVREHDTLRCSSCGFRCHL
;
A
#
# COMPACT_ATOMS: atom_id res chain seq x y z
N MET A 1 36.40 44.38 -48.66
CA MET A 1 35.92 43.00 -48.54
C MET A 1 36.96 42.14 -47.84
N ARG A 2 36.60 41.48 -46.72
CA ARG A 2 36.91 40.08 -46.36
C ARG A 2 36.49 39.83 -44.92
N VAL A 3 35.31 39.26 -44.78
CA VAL A 3 34.73 38.74 -43.55
C VAL A 3 35.53 37.49 -43.16
N ARG A 4 35.93 37.34 -41.90
CA ARG A 4 36.38 36.06 -41.33
C ARG A 4 35.42 35.67 -40.20
N PRO A 5 34.88 34.44 -40.23
CA PRO A 5 33.83 34.03 -39.32
C PRO A 5 34.38 33.69 -37.94
N LEU A 6 33.63 34.08 -36.91
CA LEU A 6 33.82 33.64 -35.53
C LEU A 6 33.57 32.13 -35.46
N ARG A 7 34.58 31.37 -35.01
CA ARG A 7 34.43 29.93 -34.73
C ARG A 7 33.47 29.76 -33.55
N LEU A 8 32.27 29.26 -33.84
CA LEU A 8 31.28 28.79 -32.86
C LEU A 8 31.72 27.42 -32.30
N ASN A 9 32.55 27.41 -31.25
CA ASN A 9 32.89 26.20 -30.49
C ASN A 9 32.26 26.19 -29.08
N GLY A 10 31.01 26.68 -28.96
CA GLY A 10 30.31 26.82 -27.68
C GLY A 10 29.09 25.88 -27.47
N GLY A 11 28.60 25.21 -28.52
CA GLY A 11 27.34 24.45 -28.46
C GLY A 11 27.46 23.07 -27.80
N GLU A 12 28.57 22.36 -28.04
CA GLU A 12 28.70 20.93 -27.68
C GLU A 12 28.77 20.68 -26.16
N HIS A 13 29.34 21.62 -25.40
CA HIS A 13 29.41 21.53 -23.94
C HIS A 13 28.06 21.76 -23.24
N MET A 14 27.16 22.54 -23.84
CA MET A 14 25.85 22.85 -23.28
C MET A 14 24.88 21.68 -23.47
N GLU A 15 24.94 21.00 -24.62
CA GLU A 15 24.11 19.84 -24.93
C GLU A 15 24.44 18.61 -24.06
N MET A 16 25.72 18.36 -23.77
CA MET A 16 26.12 17.26 -22.87
C MET A 16 25.64 17.47 -21.43
N ARG A 17 25.65 18.71 -20.93
CA ARG A 17 25.13 19.03 -19.59
C ARG A 17 23.60 18.86 -19.52
N GLY A 18 22.88 19.28 -20.56
CA GLY A 18 21.43 19.06 -20.67
C GLY A 18 21.05 17.57 -20.69
N ARG A 19 21.78 16.74 -21.44
CA ARG A 19 21.54 15.28 -21.48
C ARG A 19 21.84 14.58 -20.15
N ARG A 20 22.87 15.02 -19.40
CA ARG A 20 23.17 14.49 -18.05
C ARG A 20 22.11 14.91 -17.03
N SER A 21 21.61 16.15 -17.12
CA SER A 21 20.50 16.63 -16.29
C SER A 21 19.22 15.83 -16.55
N ALA A 22 18.81 15.69 -17.80
CA ALA A 22 17.61 14.95 -18.18
C ALA A 22 17.64 13.49 -17.72
N ARG A 23 18.79 12.80 -17.84
CA ARG A 23 18.96 11.43 -17.32
C ARG A 23 18.87 11.34 -15.79
N ARG A 24 19.33 12.38 -15.07
CA ARG A 24 19.23 12.43 -13.61
C ARG A 24 17.78 12.62 -13.17
N ASP A 25 17.05 13.48 -13.87
CA ASP A 25 15.64 13.75 -13.61
C ASP A 25 14.77 12.54 -13.94
N GLU A 26 15.03 11.85 -15.05
CA GLU A 26 14.39 10.59 -15.44
C GLU A 26 14.61 9.52 -14.36
N ARG A 27 15.86 9.33 -13.91
CA ARG A 27 16.19 8.37 -12.85
C ARG A 27 15.49 8.71 -11.54
N GLN A 28 15.36 10.00 -11.20
CA GLN A 28 14.67 10.43 -9.99
C GLN A 28 13.16 10.18 -10.08
N ARG A 29 12.54 10.35 -11.26
CA ARG A 29 11.13 9.99 -11.51
C ARG A 29 10.90 8.49 -11.36
N GLN A 30 11.78 7.67 -11.95
CA GLN A 30 11.73 6.21 -11.84
C GLN A 30 11.84 5.74 -10.38
N LEU A 31 12.75 6.33 -9.60
CA LEU A 31 12.88 6.01 -8.16
C LEU A 31 11.61 6.36 -7.37
N ARG A 32 10.98 7.50 -7.65
CA ARG A 32 9.71 7.87 -7.02
C ARG A 32 8.58 6.91 -7.41
N GLN A 33 8.56 6.43 -8.65
CA GLN A 33 7.58 5.46 -9.12
C GLN A 33 7.76 4.10 -8.46
N ILE A 34 9.00 3.61 -8.33
CA ILE A 34 9.32 2.37 -7.60
C ILE A 34 8.86 2.48 -6.14
N ALA A 35 9.17 3.58 -5.46
CA ALA A 35 8.74 3.78 -4.07
C ALA A 35 7.21 3.85 -3.92
N ARG A 36 6.48 4.33 -4.93
CA ARG A 36 5.01 4.28 -4.94
C ARG A 36 4.49 2.85 -5.11
N LEU A 37 5.04 2.10 -6.06
CA LEU A 37 4.65 0.71 -6.30
C LEU A 37 4.95 -0.19 -5.10
N GLN A 38 6.09 0.00 -4.43
CA GLN A 38 6.43 -0.71 -3.20
C GLN A 38 5.42 -0.45 -2.07
N ARG A 39 4.98 0.81 -1.90
CA ARG A 39 3.92 1.14 -0.94
C ARG A 39 2.60 0.46 -1.29
N GLN A 40 2.21 0.46 -2.56
CA GLN A 40 1.01 -0.22 -3.02
C GLN A 40 1.09 -1.74 -2.80
N LEU A 41 2.22 -2.38 -3.09
CA LEU A 41 2.43 -3.80 -2.82
C LEU A 41 2.29 -4.12 -1.32
N ASN A 42 2.88 -3.29 -0.45
CA ASN A 42 2.77 -3.48 0.99
C ASN A 42 1.33 -3.31 1.49
N GLU A 43 0.58 -2.36 0.93
CA GLU A 43 -0.83 -2.17 1.25
C GLU A 43 -1.69 -3.35 0.79
N GLN A 44 -1.47 -3.84 -0.43
CA GLN A 44 -2.15 -5.02 -0.96
C GLN A 44 -1.83 -6.27 -0.13
N ARG A 45 -0.59 -6.44 0.29
CA ARG A 45 -0.19 -7.56 1.15
C ARG A 45 -0.90 -7.52 2.50
N ARG A 46 -1.02 -6.35 3.12
CA ARG A 46 -1.80 -6.19 4.36
C ARG A 46 -3.28 -6.54 4.17
N LYS A 47 -3.88 -6.16 3.03
CA LYS A 47 -5.27 -6.52 2.71
C LYS A 47 -5.44 -8.02 2.50
N ILE A 48 -4.48 -8.68 1.86
CA ILE A 48 -4.47 -10.14 1.72
C ILE A 48 -4.40 -10.79 3.11
N ASP A 49 -3.46 -10.37 3.95
CA ASP A 49 -3.32 -10.92 5.31
C ASP A 49 -4.61 -10.74 6.15
N GLU A 50 -5.31 -9.62 5.97
CA GLU A 50 -6.59 -9.35 6.62
C GLU A 50 -7.72 -10.28 6.12
N LEU A 51 -7.83 -10.45 4.80
CA LEU A 51 -8.79 -11.37 4.20
C LEU A 51 -8.52 -12.82 4.60
N GLU A 52 -7.25 -13.22 4.72
CA GLU A 52 -6.87 -14.55 5.20
C GLU A 52 -7.31 -14.75 6.66
N ARG A 53 -7.12 -13.76 7.54
CA ARG A 53 -7.63 -13.82 8.92
C ARG A 53 -9.15 -13.92 8.99
N ILE A 54 -9.86 -13.16 8.15
CA ILE A 54 -11.32 -13.22 8.06
C ILE A 54 -11.75 -14.61 7.59
N ARG A 55 -11.12 -15.14 6.53
CA ARG A 55 -11.37 -16.50 6.02
C ARG A 55 -11.14 -17.55 7.11
N ASP A 56 -10.02 -17.50 7.81
CA ASP A 56 -9.70 -18.45 8.87
C ASP A 56 -10.68 -18.36 10.04
N THR A 57 -11.11 -17.13 10.39
CA THR A 57 -12.16 -16.92 11.37
C THR A 57 -13.44 -17.60 10.90
N VAL A 58 -13.93 -17.28 9.69
CA VAL A 58 -15.16 -17.87 9.13
C VAL A 58 -15.07 -19.40 9.07
N LEU A 59 -13.94 -19.97 8.65
CA LEU A 59 -13.76 -21.43 8.58
C LEU A 59 -13.83 -22.08 9.98
N ARG A 60 -13.12 -21.52 10.97
CA ARG A 60 -13.20 -21.99 12.37
C ARG A 60 -14.60 -21.84 12.97
N THR A 61 -15.31 -20.82 12.54
CA THR A 61 -16.66 -20.50 13.00
C THR A 61 -17.71 -21.42 12.33
N SER A 62 -17.49 -21.79 11.06
CA SER A 62 -18.35 -22.71 10.30
C SER A 62 -18.31 -24.15 10.80
N SER A 63 -17.29 -24.52 11.59
CA SER A 63 -17.24 -25.80 12.32
C SER A 63 -18.02 -25.80 13.65
N GLY A 64 -18.65 -24.68 14.06
CA GLY A 64 -19.48 -24.67 15.27
C GLY A 64 -20.32 -23.41 15.43
N SER A 65 -21.63 -23.50 15.10
CA SER A 65 -22.76 -22.64 15.52
C SER A 65 -22.64 -21.12 15.42
N ALA A 66 -21.51 -20.59 14.98
CA ALA A 66 -21.16 -19.22 15.24
C ALA A 66 -21.27 -18.37 13.99
N THR A 67 -21.81 -17.16 14.16
CA THR A 67 -22.14 -16.25 13.07
C THR A 67 -21.41 -14.96 13.27
N TYR A 68 -20.78 -14.46 12.21
CA TYR A 68 -20.21 -13.12 12.20
C TYR A 68 -21.35 -12.10 12.21
N GLU A 69 -21.32 -11.17 13.17
CA GLU A 69 -22.35 -10.13 13.34
C GLU A 69 -21.83 -8.74 12.94
N GLY A 70 -20.51 -8.49 13.00
CA GLY A 70 -19.95 -7.19 12.63
C GLY A 70 -18.59 -6.88 13.23
N THR A 71 -18.22 -5.59 13.23
CA THR A 71 -17.00 -5.07 13.85
C THR A 71 -17.27 -4.62 15.29
N CYS A 72 -16.31 -4.81 16.18
CA CYS A 72 -16.45 -4.45 17.59
C CYS A 72 -16.43 -2.94 17.80
N ALA A 73 -17.50 -2.38 18.35
CA ALA A 73 -17.61 -0.95 18.65
C ALA A 73 -16.64 -0.49 19.77
N GLU A 74 -16.28 -1.37 20.71
CA GLU A 74 -15.39 -1.04 21.84
C GLU A 74 -13.94 -0.80 21.40
N CYS A 75 -13.40 -1.70 20.58
CA CYS A 75 -11.99 -1.63 20.20
C CYS A 75 -11.76 -1.17 18.75
N GLY A 76 -12.78 -1.17 17.89
CA GLY A 76 -12.68 -0.83 16.47
C GLY A 76 -11.76 -1.75 15.63
N ILE A 77 -11.13 -2.75 16.26
CA ILE A 77 -10.11 -3.61 15.66
C ILE A 77 -10.63 -5.05 15.53
N GLY A 78 -11.31 -5.56 16.56
CA GLY A 78 -11.82 -6.93 16.59
C GLY A 78 -13.15 -7.11 15.86
N VAL A 79 -13.46 -8.35 15.52
CA VAL A 79 -14.76 -8.75 14.96
C VAL A 79 -15.66 -9.33 16.05
N ILE A 80 -16.95 -9.07 15.96
CA ILE A 80 -17.98 -9.68 16.80
C ILE A 80 -18.44 -10.98 16.16
N VAL A 81 -18.27 -12.06 16.91
CA VAL A 81 -18.75 -13.39 16.58
C VAL A 81 -19.84 -13.74 17.59
N ARG A 82 -20.99 -14.16 17.10
CA ARG A 82 -22.06 -14.76 17.89
C ARG A 82 -21.80 -16.25 18.03
N GLU A 83 -21.75 -16.76 19.24
CA GLU A 83 -21.76 -18.18 19.59
C GLU A 83 -22.99 -18.42 20.46
N HIS A 84 -23.98 -19.16 19.96
CA HIS A 84 -25.27 -19.39 20.65
C HIS A 84 -25.95 -18.05 21.04
N ASP A 85 -26.13 -17.79 22.35
CA ASP A 85 -26.68 -16.56 22.92
C ASP A 85 -25.60 -15.63 23.48
N THR A 86 -24.38 -15.72 22.95
CA THR A 86 -23.28 -14.82 23.33
C THR A 86 -22.66 -14.15 22.13
N LEU A 87 -22.48 -12.83 22.21
CA LEU A 87 -21.61 -12.06 21.33
C LEU A 87 -20.23 -11.95 21.97
N ARG A 88 -19.18 -12.22 21.20
CA ARG A 88 -17.79 -12.11 21.66
C ARG A 88 -16.92 -11.39 20.63
N CYS A 89 -16.10 -10.46 21.11
CA CYS A 89 -15.06 -9.84 20.32
C CYS A 89 -13.80 -10.70 20.28
N SER A 90 -13.26 -10.92 19.08
CA SER A 90 -12.03 -11.69 18.87
C SER A 90 -10.75 -10.98 19.33
N SER A 91 -10.78 -9.66 19.57
CA SER A 91 -9.59 -8.85 19.89
C SER A 91 -9.53 -8.39 21.34
N CYS A 92 -10.53 -7.64 21.81
CA CYS A 92 -10.51 -7.07 23.16
C CYS A 92 -11.17 -7.96 24.22
N GLY A 93 -11.72 -9.12 23.82
CA GLY A 93 -12.39 -10.03 24.75
C GLY A 93 -13.76 -9.55 25.25
N PHE A 94 -14.30 -8.46 24.69
CA PHE A 94 -15.68 -8.03 24.94
C PHE A 94 -16.64 -9.21 24.79
N ARG A 95 -17.58 -9.36 25.73
CA ARG A 95 -18.63 -10.38 25.72
C ARG A 95 -19.96 -9.79 26.16
N CYS A 96 -21.02 -10.15 25.46
CA CYS A 96 -22.40 -9.78 25.78
C CYS A 96 -23.30 -11.00 25.65
N HIS A 97 -24.27 -11.17 26.54
CA HIS A 97 -25.32 -12.18 26.42
C HIS A 97 -26.53 -11.57 25.71
N LEU A 98 -27.14 -12.30 24.79
CA LEU A 98 -28.31 -11.89 24.00
C LEU A 98 -29.63 -12.27 24.69
#